data_AF-A0A150FWW6-F1
#
_entry.id   AF-A0A150FWW6-F1
#
_cell.length_a   1.000
_cell.length_b   1.000
_cell.length_c   1.000
_cell.angle_alpha   90.00
_cell.angle_beta   90.00
_cell.angle_gamma   90.00
#
_symmetry.space_group_name_H-M   'P 1'
#
loop_
_entity.id
_entity.type
_entity.pdbx_description
1 polymer ?
#
loop_
_entity_poly.entity_id
_entity_poly.type
_entity_poly.pdbx_seq_one_letter_code
_entity_poly.pdbx_strand_id
1 'polypeptide(L)'
;MKANAHVLSAARENLEYAACLRMRPGTPASWRSAVVYAILNDLELFHRENRMVGPEQRPAISGGERKRVNIGMGIVTLPPVLFLDEPTTGLDSSMSRQVVHLVKGLAQIMSINMVAVVHQPSQAVFELFDTLMLLTNEKMVAYQGPPWAAAAYFQQLGYGFSSVREHISHAESLLDFVTKADSTRVKVQPRDLGAAWQMCGSKWLRRNASGALEDELE
;
A
#
# COMPACT_ATOMS: atom_id res chain seq x y z
N MET A 1 -26.98 -4.47 0.19
CA MET A 1 -26.38 -4.69 1.52
C MET A 1 -25.57 -5.99 1.46
N LYS A 2 -24.26 -5.94 1.22
CA LYS A 2 -23.41 -7.13 1.36
C LYS A 2 -23.25 -7.37 2.86
N ALA A 3 -23.87 -8.42 3.39
CA ALA A 3 -23.63 -8.85 4.75
C ALA A 3 -22.19 -9.39 4.82
N ASN A 4 -21.29 -8.59 5.38
CA ASN A 4 -19.91 -8.96 5.60
C ASN A 4 -19.84 -10.04 6.69
N ALA A 5 -19.79 -11.33 6.30
CA ALA A 5 -19.84 -12.47 7.24
C ALA A 5 -18.78 -12.39 8.36
N HIS A 6 -17.67 -11.69 8.13
CA HIS A 6 -16.60 -11.51 9.10
C HIS A 6 -16.98 -10.69 10.34
N VAL A 7 -18.10 -9.96 10.29
CA VAL A 7 -18.62 -9.12 11.37
C VAL A 7 -19.16 -9.93 12.55
N LEU A 8 -19.60 -11.17 12.29
CA LEU A 8 -20.32 -12.02 13.24
C LEU A 8 -19.43 -13.04 13.96
N SER A 9 -18.11 -12.94 13.83
CA SER A 9 -17.15 -13.88 14.41
C SER A 9 -15.95 -13.17 15.03
N ALA A 10 -15.19 -13.91 15.83
CA ALA A 10 -13.96 -13.42 16.44
C ALA A 10 -12.84 -13.25 15.39
N ALA A 11 -11.83 -12.44 15.71
CA ALA A 11 -10.67 -12.23 14.84
C ALA A 11 -9.99 -13.56 14.45
N ARG A 12 -9.77 -14.47 15.41
CA ARG A 12 -9.23 -15.81 15.15
C ARG A 12 -10.12 -16.64 14.23
N GLU A 13 -11.41 -16.68 14.53
CA GLU A 13 -12.38 -17.46 13.74
C GLU A 13 -12.41 -17.00 12.29
N ASN A 14 -12.33 -15.69 12.03
CA ASN A 14 -12.22 -15.15 10.68
C ASN A 14 -11.04 -15.73 9.90
N LEU A 15 -9.86 -15.78 10.53
CA LEU A 15 -8.66 -16.35 9.93
C LEU A 15 -8.78 -17.86 9.78
N GLU A 16 -9.35 -18.57 10.75
CA GLU A 16 -9.61 -20.01 10.67
C GLU A 16 -10.56 -20.36 9.53
N TYR A 17 -11.66 -19.62 9.37
CA TYR A 17 -12.59 -19.81 8.25
C TYR A 17 -11.90 -19.55 6.91
N ALA A 18 -11.13 -18.46 6.80
CA ALA A 18 -10.34 -18.19 5.60
C ALA A 18 -9.32 -19.30 5.30
N ALA A 19 -8.62 -19.81 6.32
CA ALA A 19 -7.68 -20.93 6.19
C ALA A 19 -8.39 -22.19 5.71
N CYS A 20 -9.52 -22.54 6.33
CA CYS A 20 -10.28 -23.75 6.01
C CYS A 20 -10.77 -23.75 4.57
N LEU A 21 -11.21 -22.58 4.06
CA LEU A 21 -11.78 -22.47 2.72
C LEU A 21 -10.73 -22.33 1.63
N ARG A 22 -9.55 -21.77 1.93
CA ARG A 22 -8.57 -21.38 0.91
C ARG A 22 -7.30 -22.21 0.90
N MET A 23 -6.97 -22.91 1.99
CA MET A 23 -5.82 -23.82 2.00
C MET A 23 -6.12 -25.11 1.23
N ARG A 24 -5.06 -25.83 0.82
CA ARG A 24 -5.19 -27.07 0.04
C ARG A 24 -6.04 -28.11 0.79
N PRO A 25 -6.96 -28.80 0.10
CA PRO A 25 -7.65 -29.95 0.67
C PRO A 25 -6.64 -30.98 1.20
N GLY A 26 -6.89 -31.51 2.40
CA GLY A 26 -5.96 -32.42 3.08
C GLY A 26 -4.91 -31.75 3.98
N THR A 27 -4.85 -30.42 4.03
CA THR A 27 -4.01 -29.72 5.03
C THR A 27 -4.46 -30.08 6.46
N PRO A 28 -3.59 -30.64 7.31
CA PRO A 28 -3.95 -31.05 8.67
C PRO A 28 -4.55 -29.88 9.48
N ALA A 29 -5.56 -30.15 10.30
CA ALA A 29 -6.18 -29.13 11.15
C ALA A 29 -5.17 -28.45 12.08
N SER A 30 -4.25 -29.23 12.67
CA SER A 30 -3.17 -28.72 13.51
C SER A 30 -2.27 -27.72 12.78
N TRP A 31 -1.91 -28.02 11.52
CA TRP A 31 -1.12 -27.11 10.69
C TRP A 31 -1.89 -25.82 10.36
N ARG A 32 -3.17 -25.94 9.98
CA ARG A 32 -4.03 -24.77 9.73
C ARG A 32 -4.08 -23.85 10.95
N SER A 33 -4.32 -24.41 12.13
CA SER A 33 -4.33 -23.65 13.38
C SER A 33 -2.97 -23.01 13.66
N ALA A 34 -1.86 -23.74 13.50
CA ALA A 34 -0.52 -23.19 13.71
C ALA A 34 -0.23 -21.98 12.81
N VAL A 35 -0.60 -22.05 11.53
CA VAL A 35 -0.47 -20.91 10.59
C VAL A 35 -1.36 -19.74 11.02
N VAL A 36 -2.60 -20.00 11.42
CA VAL A 36 -3.51 -18.94 11.90
C VAL A 36 -2.92 -18.22 13.11
N TYR A 37 -2.39 -18.95 14.10
CA TYR A 37 -1.79 -18.35 15.29
C TYR A 37 -0.52 -17.56 14.98
N ALA A 38 0.34 -18.07 14.08
CA ALA A 38 1.51 -17.33 13.62
C ALA A 38 1.10 -15.99 12.97
N ILE A 39 0.09 -16.03 12.09
CA ILE A 39 -0.41 -14.82 11.43
C ILE A 39 -1.08 -13.86 12.42
N LEU A 40 -1.85 -14.36 13.40
CA LEU A 40 -2.41 -13.51 14.45
C LEU A 40 -1.32 -12.79 15.25
N ASN A 41 -0.21 -13.46 15.52
CA ASN A 41 0.94 -12.85 16.16
C ASN A 41 1.57 -11.76 15.28
N ASP A 42 1.83 -12.05 14.01
CA ASP A 42 2.48 -11.11 13.08
C ASP A 42 1.59 -9.89 12.74
N LEU A 43 0.27 -10.05 12.86
CA LEU A 43 -0.70 -8.95 12.75
C LEU A 43 -0.83 -8.14 14.06
N GLU A 44 -0.13 -8.53 15.12
CA GLU A 44 -0.26 -7.98 16.48
C GLU A 44 -1.69 -8.12 17.05
N LEU A 45 -2.43 -9.16 16.61
CA LEU A 45 -3.84 -9.40 16.96
C LEU A 45 -4.03 -10.53 17.98
N PHE A 46 -2.97 -11.22 18.39
CA PHE A 46 -3.06 -12.34 19.34
C PHE A 46 -3.81 -11.96 20.63
N HIS A 47 -3.51 -10.79 21.20
CA HIS A 47 -4.19 -10.27 22.40
C HIS A 47 -5.71 -9.98 22.21
N ARG A 48 -6.20 -9.98 20.97
CA ARG A 48 -7.60 -9.75 20.56
C ARG A 48 -8.20 -10.94 19.83
N GLU A 49 -7.56 -12.09 19.83
CA GLU A 49 -7.94 -13.25 19.02
C GLU A 49 -9.42 -13.68 19.20
N ASN A 50 -9.93 -13.60 20.43
CA ASN A 50 -11.31 -13.97 20.79
C ASN A 50 -12.27 -12.77 20.82
N ARG A 51 -11.82 -11.59 20.39
CA ARG A 51 -12.69 -10.42 20.26
C ARG A 51 -13.44 -10.46 18.95
N MET A 52 -14.75 -10.22 19.03
CA MET A 52 -15.62 -10.01 17.89
C MET A 52 -15.13 -8.84 17.05
N VAL A 53 -15.20 -8.94 15.72
CA VAL A 53 -14.89 -7.82 14.83
C VAL A 53 -15.98 -6.74 14.92
N GLY A 54 -17.25 -7.17 14.95
CA GLY A 54 -18.42 -6.31 15.08
C GLY A 54 -18.72 -5.45 13.83
N PRO A 55 -19.95 -4.93 13.70
CA PRO A 55 -20.36 -4.14 12.53
C PRO A 55 -19.67 -2.77 12.51
N GLU A 56 -19.58 -2.14 11.35
CA GLU A 56 -18.93 -0.82 11.21
C GLU A 56 -19.61 0.26 12.06
N GLN A 57 -20.93 0.17 12.26
CA GLN A 57 -21.69 1.14 13.06
C GLN A 57 -21.45 0.98 14.57
N ARG A 58 -21.03 -0.22 15.02
CA ARG A 58 -20.72 -0.54 16.42
C ARG A 58 -19.52 -1.49 16.48
N PRO A 59 -18.32 -0.97 16.18
CA PRO A 59 -17.13 -1.79 16.05
C PRO A 59 -16.70 -2.34 17.43
N ALA A 60 -16.34 -3.62 17.49
CA ALA A 60 -15.83 -4.25 18.71
C ALA A 60 -14.29 -4.27 18.78
N ILE A 61 -13.63 -4.00 17.65
CA ILE A 61 -12.19 -3.71 17.52
C ILE A 61 -12.01 -2.41 16.72
N SER A 62 -10.87 -1.75 16.89
CA SER A 62 -10.53 -0.51 16.18
C SER A 62 -10.51 -0.70 14.65
N GLY A 63 -10.60 0.41 13.90
CA GLY A 63 -10.50 0.39 12.45
C GLY A 63 -9.19 -0.23 11.94
N GLY A 64 -8.08 0.05 12.62
CA GLY A 64 -6.76 -0.49 12.30
C GLY A 64 -6.71 -2.01 12.53
N GLU A 65 -7.15 -2.48 13.69
CA GLU A 65 -7.24 -3.92 13.99
C GLU A 65 -8.11 -4.65 12.95
N ARG A 66 -9.24 -4.06 12.55
CA ARG A 66 -10.12 -4.60 11.51
C ARG A 66 -9.43 -4.71 10.15
N LYS A 67 -8.66 -3.70 9.75
CA LYS A 67 -7.86 -3.76 8.52
C LYS A 67 -6.81 -4.88 8.60
N ARG A 68 -6.16 -5.05 9.75
CA ARG A 68 -5.21 -6.15 9.99
C ARG A 68 -5.89 -7.52 9.91
N VAL A 69 -7.10 -7.71 10.46
CA VAL A 69 -7.88 -8.95 10.29
C VAL A 69 -8.13 -9.24 8.80
N ASN A 70 -8.54 -8.22 8.04
CA ASN A 70 -8.78 -8.36 6.59
C ASN A 70 -7.52 -8.75 5.81
N ILE A 71 -6.38 -8.12 6.13
CA ILE A 71 -5.07 -8.49 5.56
C ILE A 71 -4.73 -9.93 5.94
N GLY A 72 -4.93 -10.32 7.20
CA GLY A 72 -4.75 -11.67 7.72
C GLY A 72 -5.49 -12.74 6.95
N MET A 73 -6.78 -12.52 6.68
CA MET A 73 -7.57 -13.41 5.83
C MET A 73 -7.02 -13.54 4.41
N GLY A 74 -6.34 -12.49 3.90
CA GLY A 74 -5.67 -12.47 2.60
C GLY A 74 -4.39 -13.30 2.56
N ILE A 75 -3.57 -13.20 3.61
CA ILE A 75 -2.24 -13.84 3.69
C ILE A 75 -2.26 -15.24 4.30
N VAL A 76 -3.40 -15.72 4.82
CA VAL A 76 -3.52 -17.04 5.47
C VAL A 76 -3.06 -18.20 4.59
N THR A 77 -3.11 -18.03 3.27
CA THR A 77 -2.63 -19.01 2.28
C THR A 77 -1.19 -18.80 1.83
N LEU A 78 -0.48 -17.79 2.36
CA LEU A 78 0.84 -17.34 1.93
C LEU A 78 0.93 -17.20 0.40
N PRO A 79 0.06 -16.37 -0.22
CA PRO A 79 0.06 -16.22 -1.66
C PRO A 79 1.37 -15.55 -2.13
N PRO A 80 1.84 -15.82 -3.37
CA PRO A 80 3.03 -15.15 -3.91
C PRO A 80 2.83 -13.65 -4.16
N VAL A 81 1.57 -13.24 -4.36
CA VAL A 81 1.15 -11.85 -4.58
C VAL A 81 -0.14 -11.57 -3.81
N LEU A 82 -0.22 -10.42 -3.15
CA LEU A 82 -1.43 -9.92 -2.50
C LEU A 82 -1.77 -8.52 -3.02
N PHE A 83 -3.02 -8.32 -3.43
CA PHE A 83 -3.53 -7.00 -3.80
C PHE A 83 -4.35 -6.41 -2.64
N LEU A 84 -4.06 -5.16 -2.30
CA LEU A 84 -4.70 -4.40 -1.24
C LEU A 84 -5.40 -3.19 -1.85
N ASP A 85 -6.73 -3.20 -1.84
CA ASP A 85 -7.51 -2.07 -2.30
C ASP A 85 -7.80 -1.14 -1.12
N GLU A 86 -7.25 0.07 -1.16
CA GLU A 86 -7.40 1.11 -0.13
C GLU A 86 -7.22 0.62 1.33
N PRO A 87 -6.03 0.08 1.69
CA PRO A 87 -5.80 -0.46 3.03
C PRO A 87 -5.86 0.61 4.14
N THR A 88 -5.74 1.89 3.79
CA THR A 88 -5.73 3.03 4.72
C THR A 88 -7.07 3.73 4.86
N THR A 89 -8.08 3.40 4.06
CA THR A 89 -9.37 4.11 4.09
C THR A 89 -10.10 3.95 5.40
N GLY A 90 -10.60 5.07 5.94
CA GLY A 90 -11.28 5.14 7.24
C GLY A 90 -10.35 5.15 8.45
N LEU A 91 -9.03 5.30 8.25
CA LEU A 91 -8.04 5.45 9.30
C LEU A 91 -7.50 6.88 9.34
N ASP A 92 -7.10 7.35 10.52
CA ASP A 92 -6.29 8.56 10.63
C ASP A 92 -4.86 8.35 10.09
N SER A 93 -4.08 9.43 10.01
CA SER A 93 -2.72 9.41 9.46
C SER A 93 -1.75 8.49 10.24
N SER A 94 -1.88 8.43 11.57
CA SER A 94 -1.04 7.61 12.43
C SER A 94 -1.37 6.13 12.26
N MET A 95 -2.66 5.78 12.34
CA MET A 95 -3.14 4.41 12.13
C MET A 95 -2.84 3.91 10.72
N SER A 96 -3.00 4.76 9.70
CA SER A 96 -2.64 4.44 8.31
C SER A 96 -1.17 4.06 8.18
N ARG A 97 -0.28 4.86 8.79
CA ARG A 97 1.16 4.58 8.80
C ARG A 97 1.47 3.25 9.47
N GLN A 98 0.85 2.96 10.61
CA GLN A 98 1.04 1.70 11.33
C GLN A 98 0.60 0.49 10.48
N VAL A 99 -0.56 0.58 9.82
CA VAL A 99 -1.05 -0.50 8.94
C VAL A 99 -0.11 -0.72 7.76
N VAL A 100 0.33 0.34 7.08
CA VAL A 100 1.25 0.22 5.93
C VAL A 100 2.63 -0.29 6.35
N HIS A 101 3.14 0.15 7.51
CA HIS A 101 4.39 -0.36 8.06
C HIS A 101 4.30 -1.86 8.37
N LEU A 102 3.19 -2.30 8.96
CA LEU A 102 2.93 -3.71 9.21
C LEU A 102 2.85 -4.51 7.90
N VAL A 103 2.13 -3.99 6.89
CA VAL A 103 2.05 -4.61 5.56
C VAL A 103 3.45 -4.78 4.94
N LYS A 104 4.30 -3.75 5.05
CA LYS A 104 5.70 -3.83 4.59
C LYS A 104 6.49 -4.93 5.32
N GLY A 105 6.37 -5.00 6.65
CA GLY A 105 7.02 -6.03 7.45
C GLY A 105 6.58 -7.44 7.06
N LEU A 106 5.27 -7.65 6.87
CA LEU A 106 4.72 -8.94 6.43
C LEU A 106 5.21 -9.33 5.03
N ALA A 107 5.26 -8.37 4.10
CA ALA A 107 5.77 -8.61 2.74
C ALA A 107 7.22 -9.14 2.78
N GLN A 108 8.06 -8.56 3.64
CA GLN A 108 9.46 -8.95 3.82
C GLN A 108 9.59 -10.31 4.52
N ILE A 109 8.97 -10.49 5.68
CA ILE A 109 9.10 -11.71 6.49
C ILE A 109 8.53 -12.93 5.77
N MET A 110 7.37 -12.77 5.12
CA MET A 110 6.67 -13.87 4.47
C MET A 110 7.03 -14.03 2.98
N SER A 111 7.91 -13.17 2.44
CA SER A 111 8.28 -13.14 1.01
C SER A 111 7.08 -13.05 0.07
N ILE A 112 6.12 -12.17 0.40
CA ILE A 112 4.89 -11.92 -0.37
C ILE A 112 5.03 -10.60 -1.12
N ASN A 113 4.80 -10.59 -2.44
CA ASN A 113 4.72 -9.34 -3.18
C ASN A 113 3.38 -8.65 -2.90
N MET A 114 3.40 -7.51 -2.22
CA MET A 114 2.16 -6.78 -1.88
C MET A 114 2.02 -5.54 -2.75
N VAL A 115 0.88 -5.42 -3.43
CA VAL A 115 0.53 -4.28 -4.28
C VAL A 115 -0.67 -3.58 -3.67
N ALA A 116 -0.52 -2.30 -3.32
CA ALA A 116 -1.58 -1.52 -2.72
C ALA A 116 -2.00 -0.33 -3.58
N VAL A 117 -3.29 -0.06 -3.64
CA VAL A 117 -3.85 1.18 -4.20
C VAL A 117 -4.15 2.12 -3.02
N VAL A 118 -3.60 3.34 -3.05
CA VAL A 118 -3.80 4.35 -2.00
C VAL A 118 -4.22 5.66 -2.62
N HIS A 119 -5.41 6.16 -2.24
CA HIS A 119 -6.06 7.27 -2.94
C HIS A 119 -5.57 8.69 -2.57
N GLN A 120 -4.75 8.84 -1.52
CA GLN A 120 -4.09 10.09 -1.11
C GLN A 120 -3.17 9.76 0.07
N PRO A 121 -1.95 9.22 -0.18
CA PRO A 121 -1.06 8.86 0.92
C PRO A 121 -0.55 10.12 1.61
N SER A 122 -0.49 10.10 2.95
CA SER A 122 0.32 11.07 3.67
C SER A 122 1.79 10.90 3.30
N GLN A 123 2.61 11.94 3.51
CA GLN A 123 4.06 11.85 3.26
C GLN A 123 4.70 10.63 3.95
N ALA A 124 4.32 10.37 5.20
CA ALA A 124 4.85 9.26 5.98
C ALA A 124 4.42 7.88 5.44
N VAL A 125 3.25 7.77 4.80
CA VAL A 125 2.81 6.53 4.14
C VAL A 125 3.49 6.38 2.79
N PHE A 126 3.64 7.47 2.05
CA PHE A 126 4.30 7.52 0.74
C PHE A 126 5.74 7.00 0.79
N GLU A 127 6.50 7.38 1.82
CA GLU A 127 7.90 6.98 2.02
C GLU A 127 8.08 5.51 2.41
N LEU A 128 7.02 4.81 2.83
CA LEU A 128 7.12 3.40 3.20
C LEU A 128 7.17 2.47 2.00
N PHE A 129 6.75 2.91 0.81
CA PHE A 129 6.71 2.05 -0.38
C PHE A 129 8.10 1.80 -0.96
N ASP A 130 8.37 0.55 -1.33
CA ASP A 130 9.62 0.20 -2.04
C ASP A 130 9.57 0.61 -3.51
N THR A 131 8.38 0.60 -4.10
CA THR A 131 8.13 1.01 -5.49
C THR A 131 6.81 1.74 -5.59
N LEU A 132 6.84 2.91 -6.20
CA LEU A 132 5.71 3.75 -6.54
C LEU A 132 5.36 3.54 -8.02
N MET A 133 4.06 3.42 -8.31
CA MET A 133 3.53 3.51 -9.67
C MET A 133 2.46 4.61 -9.69
N LEU A 134 2.68 5.65 -10.48
CA LEU A 134 1.73 6.74 -10.69
C LEU A 134 1.04 6.57 -12.03
N LEU A 135 -0.29 6.66 -12.02
CA LEU A 135 -1.14 6.55 -13.21
C LEU A 135 -1.79 7.89 -13.52
N THR A 136 -1.79 8.29 -14.79
CA THR A 136 -2.55 9.45 -15.27
C THR A 136 -4.04 9.14 -15.36
N ASN A 137 -4.86 10.18 -15.55
CA ASN A 137 -6.30 10.04 -15.79
C ASN A 137 -6.61 9.18 -17.03
N GLU A 138 -5.70 9.15 -18.00
CA GLU A 138 -5.77 8.33 -19.21
C GLU A 138 -5.30 6.87 -18.98
N LYS A 139 -5.08 6.47 -17.71
CA LYS A 139 -4.64 5.13 -17.30
C LYS A 139 -3.23 4.76 -17.81
N MET A 140 -2.42 5.77 -18.10
CA MET A 140 -1.03 5.58 -18.53
C MET A 140 -0.09 5.71 -17.35
N VAL A 141 1.01 4.95 -17.36
CA VAL A 141 2.05 5.09 -16.33
C VAL A 141 2.77 6.42 -16.54
N ALA A 142 2.68 7.31 -15.55
CA ALA A 142 3.44 8.55 -15.51
C ALA A 142 4.83 8.36 -14.89
N TYR A 143 4.93 7.43 -13.93
CA TYR A 143 6.17 7.10 -13.23
C TYR A 143 6.07 5.69 -12.64
N GLN A 144 7.17 4.93 -12.69
CA GLN A 144 7.31 3.68 -11.96
C GLN A 144 8.75 3.54 -11.44
N GLY A 145 8.93 3.50 -10.13
CA GLY A 145 10.25 3.43 -9.50
C GLY A 145 10.18 3.71 -8.00
N PRO A 146 11.33 3.79 -7.30
CA PRO A 146 11.32 4.09 -5.87
C PRO A 146 10.78 5.50 -5.59
N PRO A 147 10.11 5.75 -4.44
CA PRO A 147 9.52 7.05 -4.15
C PRO A 147 10.52 8.22 -4.16
N TRP A 148 11.74 8.00 -3.68
CA TRP A 148 12.77 9.03 -3.59
C TRP A 148 13.21 9.60 -4.95
N ALA A 149 13.16 8.79 -6.02
CA ALA A 149 13.57 9.23 -7.37
C ALA A 149 12.44 9.98 -8.12
N ALA A 150 11.20 9.90 -7.63
CA ALA A 150 10.05 10.48 -8.32
C ALA A 150 10.19 12.00 -8.49
N ALA A 151 10.60 12.71 -7.43
CA ALA A 151 10.74 14.16 -7.47
C ALA A 151 11.76 14.61 -8.53
N ALA A 152 12.95 13.99 -8.57
CA ALA A 152 13.98 14.30 -9.55
C ALA A 152 13.51 14.05 -11.00
N TYR A 153 12.76 12.96 -11.22
CA TYR A 153 12.18 12.65 -12.53
C TYR A 153 11.26 13.78 -13.04
N PHE A 154 10.31 14.20 -12.20
CA PHE A 154 9.36 15.25 -12.59
C PHE A 154 10.03 16.64 -12.72
N GLN A 155 11.05 16.94 -11.91
CA GLN A 155 11.86 18.16 -12.07
C GLN A 155 12.52 18.23 -13.44
N GLN A 156 13.07 17.12 -13.93
CA GLN A 156 13.68 17.08 -15.27
C GLN A 156 12.67 17.35 -16.39
N LEU A 157 11.42 16.90 -16.22
CA LEU A 157 10.32 17.21 -17.15
C LEU A 157 9.86 18.68 -17.08
N GLY A 158 10.48 19.50 -16.22
CA GLY A 158 10.17 20.91 -16.06
C GLY A 158 9.11 21.19 -15.02
N TYR A 159 8.80 20.22 -14.15
CA TYR A 159 7.94 20.45 -12.98
C TYR A 159 8.77 21.09 -11.86
N GLY A 160 8.56 22.39 -11.65
CA GLY A 160 9.06 23.02 -10.44
C GLY A 160 8.20 22.61 -9.26
N PHE A 161 8.78 21.91 -8.29
CA PHE A 161 8.23 21.87 -6.93
C PHE A 161 8.38 23.28 -6.35
N SER A 162 7.51 24.19 -6.77
CA SER A 162 7.56 25.56 -6.30
C SER A 162 7.17 25.51 -4.83
N SER A 163 8.11 25.87 -3.95
CA SER A 163 7.94 26.04 -2.49
C SER A 163 6.82 27.01 -2.09
N VAL A 164 6.07 27.55 -3.06
CA VAL A 164 5.04 28.59 -2.95
C VAL A 164 3.77 28.11 -2.24
N ARG A 165 3.66 26.82 -1.89
CA ARG A 165 2.67 26.36 -0.90
C ARG A 165 3.44 25.68 0.23
N GLU A 166 3.84 26.45 1.24
CA GLU A 166 4.67 26.05 2.40
C GLU A 166 4.13 24.86 3.23
N HIS A 167 3.03 24.22 2.82
CA HIS A 167 2.32 23.19 3.56
C HIS A 167 1.91 21.94 2.75
N ILE A 168 2.29 21.82 1.46
CA ILE A 168 1.94 20.62 0.67
C ILE A 168 3.09 19.62 0.66
N SER A 169 2.78 18.36 0.96
CA SER A 169 3.77 17.28 0.94
C SER A 169 4.25 16.93 -0.48
N HIS A 170 5.38 16.23 -0.59
CA HIS A 170 5.85 15.71 -1.88
C HIS A 170 4.83 14.75 -2.50
N ALA A 171 4.26 13.86 -1.68
CA ALA A 171 3.24 12.90 -2.09
C ALA A 171 2.01 13.58 -2.73
N GLU A 172 1.47 14.61 -2.07
CA GLU A 172 0.34 15.38 -2.56
C GLU A 172 0.69 16.17 -3.83
N SER A 173 1.87 16.79 -3.87
CA SER A 173 2.31 17.55 -5.04
C SER A 173 2.42 16.67 -6.29
N LEU A 174 2.97 15.47 -6.15
CA LEU A 174 3.07 14.48 -7.23
C LEU A 174 1.70 14.02 -7.71
N LEU A 175 0.78 13.73 -6.77
CA LEU A 175 -0.57 13.28 -7.12
C LEU A 175 -1.37 14.40 -7.79
N ASP A 176 -1.28 15.63 -7.28
CA ASP A 176 -1.87 16.82 -7.88
C ASP A 176 -1.36 17.02 -9.30
N PHE A 177 -0.06 16.84 -9.54
CA PHE A 177 0.52 17.00 -10.86
C PHE A 177 -0.02 15.98 -11.87
N VAL A 178 -0.14 14.71 -11.46
CA VAL A 178 -0.61 13.64 -12.33
C VAL A 178 -2.13 13.74 -12.60
N THR A 179 -2.89 14.36 -11.69
CA THR A 179 -4.35 14.44 -11.77
C THR A 179 -4.90 15.76 -12.31
N LYS A 180 -4.22 16.91 -12.08
CA LYS A 180 -4.72 18.24 -12.47
C LYS A 180 -4.27 18.63 -13.87
N ALA A 181 -5.21 18.62 -14.81
CA ALA A 181 -5.05 18.96 -16.23
C ALA A 181 -4.58 20.40 -16.54
N ASP A 182 -4.67 21.33 -15.59
CA ASP A 182 -4.39 22.75 -15.79
C ASP A 182 -3.27 23.24 -14.86
N SER A 183 -2.02 22.96 -15.26
CA SER A 183 -0.87 23.69 -14.72
C SER A 183 -0.34 24.60 -15.82
N THR A 184 -0.92 25.81 -15.90
CA THR A 184 -0.59 26.89 -16.85
C THR A 184 0.86 27.41 -16.76
N ARG A 185 1.73 26.75 -15.98
CA ARG A 185 3.14 27.11 -15.74
C ARG A 185 4.14 25.99 -16.02
N VAL A 186 3.74 24.84 -16.57
CA VAL A 186 4.63 23.68 -16.78
C VAL A 186 4.84 23.42 -18.28
N LYS A 187 6.07 23.08 -18.68
CA LYS A 187 6.44 22.77 -20.09
C LYS A 187 5.78 21.49 -20.63
N VAL A 188 5.36 20.58 -19.75
CA VAL A 188 4.77 19.28 -20.07
C VAL A 188 3.40 19.19 -19.41
N GLN A 189 2.37 18.84 -20.19
CA GLN A 189 1.02 18.68 -19.68
C GLN A 189 0.81 17.28 -19.12
N PRO A 190 -0.11 17.06 -18.16
CA PRO A 190 -0.37 15.75 -17.57
C PRO A 190 -0.67 14.65 -18.61
N ARG A 191 -1.38 15.00 -19.69
CA ARG A 191 -1.67 14.11 -20.83
C ARG A 191 -0.42 13.57 -21.55
N ASP A 192 0.69 14.30 -21.48
CA ASP A 192 1.94 13.96 -22.17
C ASP A 192 2.84 13.08 -21.28
N LEU A 193 2.54 12.95 -19.98
CA LEU A 193 3.36 12.20 -19.02
C LEU A 193 3.44 10.71 -19.36
N GLY A 194 2.33 10.12 -19.81
CA GLY A 194 2.30 8.73 -20.24
C GLY A 194 3.25 8.47 -21.41
N ALA A 195 3.24 9.36 -22.41
CA ALA A 195 4.14 9.27 -23.55
C ALA A 195 5.61 9.50 -23.14
N ALA A 196 5.86 10.50 -22.29
CA ALA A 196 7.20 10.79 -21.77
C ALA A 196 7.80 9.58 -21.02
N TRP A 197 7.02 8.93 -20.15
CA TRP A 197 7.46 7.74 -19.42
C TRP A 197 7.80 6.58 -20.37
N GLN A 198 6.96 6.33 -21.38
CA GLN A 198 7.21 5.27 -22.37
C GLN A 198 8.46 5.53 -23.22
N MET A 199 8.71 6.78 -23.59
CA MET A 199 9.85 7.14 -24.45
C MET A 199 11.18 7.07 -23.71
N CYS A 200 11.25 7.62 -22.49
CA CYS A 200 12.54 7.78 -21.79
C CYS A 200 12.52 7.43 -20.29
N GLY A 201 11.36 7.25 -19.66
CA GLY A 201 11.25 7.08 -18.20
C GLY A 201 12.05 5.91 -17.63
N SER A 202 11.88 4.71 -18.20
CA SER A 202 12.63 3.53 -17.75
C SER A 202 14.14 3.63 -17.95
N LYS A 203 14.59 4.29 -19.03
CA LYS A 203 16.02 4.55 -19.29
C LYS A 203 16.58 5.59 -18.33
N TRP A 204 15.80 6.64 -18.06
CA TRP A 204 16.16 7.66 -17.09
C TRP A 204 16.35 7.03 -15.70
N LEU A 205 15.42 6.18 -15.27
CA LEU A 205 15.51 5.56 -13.96
C LEU A 205 16.76 4.67 -13.85
N ARG A 206 17.05 3.82 -14.84
CA ARG A 206 18.28 2.99 -14.81
C ARG A 206 19.55 3.83 -14.75
N ARG A 207 19.59 4.98 -15.42
CA ARG A 207 20.77 5.85 -15.44
C ARG A 207 20.99 6.59 -14.13
N ASN A 208 19.92 7.02 -13.47
CA ASN A 208 20.00 7.88 -12.29
C ASN A 208 19.82 7.12 -10.97
N ALA A 209 19.16 5.95 -10.98
CA ALA A 209 18.96 5.16 -9.78
C ALA A 209 20.17 4.30 -9.41
N SER A 210 21.03 3.95 -10.38
CA SER A 210 22.27 3.21 -10.11
C SER A 210 23.36 4.05 -9.43
N GLY A 211 23.28 5.38 -9.47
CA GLY A 211 24.26 6.27 -8.81
C GLY A 211 23.98 6.50 -7.31
N ALA A 212 22.73 6.29 -6.85
CA ALA A 212 22.36 6.55 -5.46
C ALA A 212 22.68 5.39 -4.50
N LEU A 213 23.10 4.23 -5.01
CA LEU A 213 23.53 3.10 -4.17
C LEU A 213 24.98 3.20 -3.69
N GLU A 214 25.78 4.12 -4.24
CA GLU A 214 27.18 4.33 -3.81
C GLU A 214 27.36 5.54 -2.87
N ASP A 215 26.51 6.57 -2.93
CA ASP A 215 26.76 7.85 -2.22
C ASP A 215 26.03 8.03 -0.86
N GLU A 216 25.22 7.06 -0.40
CA GLU A 216 24.53 7.14 0.92
C GLU A 216 25.00 6.09 1.95
N LEU A 217 26.18 5.49 1.76
CA LEU A 217 26.84 4.62 2.74
C LEU A 217 28.22 5.13 3.23
N GLU A 218 28.44 6.45 3.22
CA GLU A 218 29.50 7.12 3.99
C GLU A 218 28.96 8.07 5.07
#